data_AF-A0A7X7IEZ7-F1
#
_entry.id   AF-A0A7X7IEZ7-F1
#
_cell.length_a   1.000
_cell.length_b   1.000
_cell.length_c   1.000
_cell.angle_alpha   90.00
_cell.angle_beta   90.00
_cell.angle_gamma   90.00
#
_symmetry.space_group_name_H-M   'P 1'
#
loop_
_entity.id
_entity.type
_entity.pdbx_description
1 polymer ?
#
loop_
_entity_poly.entity_id
_entity_poly.type
_entity_poly.pdbx_seq_one_letter_code
_entity_poly.pdbx_strand_id
1 'polypeptide(L)' 'SQAEVDYYWQNLSSDAESEQCGWLKDWYGLSWQVTARKTDEMLFVGTQQQRNRMSKALLQMKKIDIAELEKAFAHE' A
#
# COMPACT_ATOMS: atom_id res chain seq x y z
N SER A 1 0.91 -11.38 0.77
CA SER A 1 1.20 -11.55 -0.67
C SER A 1 0.36 -10.56 -1.48
N GLN A 2 0.57 -10.41 -2.80
CA GLN A 2 -0.30 -9.53 -3.60
C GLN A 2 -1.74 -10.06 -3.66
N ALA A 3 -1.91 -11.37 -3.79
CA ALA A 3 -3.24 -12.00 -3.82
C ALA A 3 -4.07 -11.73 -2.55
N GLU A 4 -3.43 -11.71 -1.37
CA GLU A 4 -4.13 -11.36 -0.12
C GLU A 4 -4.51 -9.88 -0.07
N VAL A 5 -3.62 -9.00 -0.51
CA VAL A 5 -3.94 -7.56 -0.63
C VAL A 5 -5.15 -7.38 -1.54
N ASP A 6 -5.15 -8.04 -2.70
CA ASP A 6 -6.24 -7.97 -3.67
C ASP A 6 -7.55 -8.53 -3.09
N TYR A 7 -7.50 -9.65 -2.39
CA TYR A 7 -8.65 -10.26 -1.73
C TYR A 7 -9.28 -9.31 -0.71
N TYR A 8 -8.50 -8.77 0.23
CA TYR A 8 -9.05 -7.86 1.24
C TYR A 8 -9.49 -6.54 0.64
N TRP A 9 -8.76 -6.00 -0.33
CA TRP A 9 -9.14 -4.77 -1.02
C TRP A 9 -10.49 -4.90 -1.73
N GLN A 10 -10.69 -5.98 -2.49
CA GLN A 10 -11.94 -6.23 -3.22
C GLN A 10 -13.14 -6.44 -2.29
N ASN A 11 -12.92 -7.08 -1.15
CA ASN A 11 -14.01 -7.35 -0.21
C ASN A 11 -14.32 -6.15 0.69
N LEU A 12 -13.33 -5.34 1.06
CA LEU A 12 -13.53 -4.26 2.03
C LEU A 12 -13.76 -2.89 1.37
N SER A 13 -13.26 -2.62 0.16
CA SER A 13 -13.43 -1.28 -0.41
C SER A 13 -14.87 -1.05 -0.88
N SER A 14 -15.55 -0.10 -0.25
CA SER A 14 -16.90 0.33 -0.65
C SER A 14 -17.03 1.83 -0.96
N ASP A 15 -15.98 2.61 -0.71
CA ASP A 15 -15.96 4.06 -0.97
C ASP A 15 -14.64 4.46 -1.66
N ALA A 16 -14.73 4.73 -2.97
CA ALA A 16 -13.58 5.07 -3.81
C ALA A 16 -12.94 6.42 -3.47
N GLU A 17 -13.66 7.34 -2.81
CA GLU A 17 -13.11 8.63 -2.38
C GLU A 17 -12.26 8.50 -1.10
N SER A 18 -12.53 7.46 -0.30
CA SER A 18 -11.75 7.14 0.90
C SER A 18 -10.51 6.28 0.60
N GLU A 19 -10.28 5.89 -0.66
CA GLU A 19 -9.15 5.05 -1.05
C GLU A 19 -7.86 5.85 -1.28
N GLN A 20 -6.80 5.58 -0.51
CA GLN A 20 -5.47 6.16 -0.73
C GLN A 20 -4.37 5.44 0.06
N CYS A 21 -3.20 5.18 -0.54
CA CYS A 21 -2.02 4.62 0.15
C CYS A 21 -2.29 3.32 0.96
N GLY A 22 -3.14 2.43 0.44
CA GLY A 22 -3.57 1.22 1.12
C GLY A 22 -4.76 1.42 2.06
N TRP A 23 -5.21 2.67 2.29
CA TRP A 23 -6.43 2.95 3.05
C TRP A 23 -7.66 2.79 2.19
N LEU A 24 -8.74 2.31 2.81
CA LEU A 24 -10.09 2.20 2.27
C LEU A 24 -11.11 2.32 3.40
N LYS A 25 -12.40 2.43 3.06
CA LYS A 25 -13.50 2.23 3.99
C LYS A 25 -14.40 1.09 3.55
N ASP A 26 -14.91 0.36 4.54
CA ASP A 26 -15.94 -0.66 4.34
C ASP A 26 -17.36 -0.09 4.34
N TRP A 27 -18.32 -0.98 4.08
CA TRP A 27 -19.74 -0.64 3.93
C TRP A 27 -20.39 -0.15 5.23
N TYR A 28 -19.71 -0.28 6.38
CA TYR A 28 -20.11 0.30 7.65
C TYR A 28 -19.38 1.62 7.96
N GLY A 29 -18.46 2.05 7.09
CA GLY A 29 -17.68 3.26 7.25
C GLY A 29 -16.43 3.10 8.13
N LEU A 30 -16.03 1.87 8.48
CA LEU A 30 -14.77 1.65 9.19
C LEU A 30 -13.59 1.81 8.23
N SER A 31 -12.57 2.53 8.68
CA SER A 31 -11.32 2.69 7.94
C SER A 31 -10.39 1.51 8.15
N TRP A 32 -9.93 0.93 7.05
CA TRP A 32 -8.95 -0.14 7.03
C TRP A 32 -7.71 0.31 6.26
N GLN A 33 -6.54 -0.16 6.68
CA GLN A 33 -5.33 -0.09 5.86
C GLN A 33 -4.91 -1.51 5.47
N VAL A 34 -5.01 -1.83 4.18
CA VAL A 34 -4.58 -3.12 3.63
C VAL A 34 -3.13 -2.96 3.17
N THR A 35 -2.19 -3.46 3.98
CA THR A 35 -0.76 -3.51 3.66
C THR A 35 -0.27 -4.94 3.57
N ALA A 36 0.91 -5.15 2.98
CA ALA A 36 1.62 -6.41 3.06
C ALA A 36 2.81 -6.26 4.01
N ARG A 37 3.12 -7.32 4.76
CA ARG A 37 4.26 -7.36 5.70
C ARG A 37 5.58 -6.86 5.08
N LYS A 38 5.85 -7.24 3.82
CA LYS A 38 7.06 -6.82 3.09
C LYS A 38 7.09 -5.30 2.85
N THR A 39 5.94 -4.68 2.63
CA THR A 39 5.79 -3.22 2.49
C THR A 39 6.18 -2.52 3.79
N ASP A 40 5.73 -3.02 4.93
CA ASP A 40 6.08 -2.46 6.24
C ASP A 40 7.58 -2.63 6.52
N GLU A 41 8.14 -3.81 6.25
CA GLU A 41 9.58 -4.08 6.42
C GLU A 41 10.45 -3.11 5.60
N MET A 42 10.07 -2.83 4.34
CA MET A 42 10.76 -1.84 3.51
C MET A 42 10.71 -0.43 4.11
N LEU A 43 9.55 -0.01 4.62
CA LEU A 43 9.38 1.30 5.26
C LEU A 43 10.19 1.45 6.55
N PHE A 44 10.32 0.40 7.36
CA PHE A 44 11.03 0.48 8.64
C PHE A 44 12.55 0.27 8.52
N VAL A 45 13.00 -0.58 7.58
CA VAL A 45 14.40 -1.01 7.50
C VAL A 45 15.21 -0.27 6.41
N GLY A 46 14.55 0.23 5.37
CA GLY A 46 15.25 0.89 4.26
C GLY A 46 15.98 2.17 4.67
N THR A 47 17.00 2.56 3.88
CA THR A 47 17.67 3.86 4.05
C THR A 47 16.71 5.02 3.78
N GLN A 48 17.06 6.23 4.21
CA GLN A 48 16.22 7.40 3.94
C GLN A 48 15.92 7.60 2.45
N GLN A 49 16.88 7.34 1.56
CA GLN A 49 16.69 7.47 0.11
C GLN A 49 15.72 6.41 -0.43
N GLN A 50 15.87 5.15 -0.01
CA GLN A 50 14.97 4.06 -0.39
C GLN A 50 13.54 4.33 0.06
N ARG A 51 13.38 4.74 1.33
CA ARG A 51 12.07 5.13 1.89
C ARG A 51 11.46 6.30 1.12
N ASN A 52 12.25 7.31 0.77
CA ASN A 52 11.73 8.47 0.02
C ASN A 52 11.20 8.06 -1.37
N ARG A 53 11.88 7.17 -2.09
CA ARG A 53 11.40 6.67 -3.39
C ARG A 53 10.15 5.82 -3.25
N MET A 54 10.16 4.91 -2.29
CA MET A 54 9.00 4.09 -1.98
C MET A 54 7.79 4.94 -1.58
N SER A 55 7.97 5.93 -0.71
CA SER A 55 6.90 6.86 -0.30
C SER A 55 6.35 7.65 -1.48
N LYS A 56 7.20 8.08 -2.43
CA LYS A 56 6.72 8.74 -3.66
C LYS A 56 5.84 7.82 -4.49
N ALA A 57 6.22 6.55 -4.66
CA ALA A 57 5.40 5.57 -5.37
C ALA A 57 4.09 5.29 -4.62
N LEU A 58 4.15 5.10 -3.29
CA LEU A 58 2.99 4.86 -2.45
C LEU A 58 1.95 5.99 -2.54
N LEU A 59 2.39 7.25 -2.58
CA LEU A 59 1.50 8.41 -2.68
C LEU A 59 0.70 8.48 -3.99
N GLN A 60 1.14 7.77 -5.03
CA GLN A 60 0.43 7.68 -6.31
C GLN A 60 -0.55 6.50 -6.36
N MET A 61 -0.57 5.66 -5.32
CA MET A 61 -1.33 4.42 -5.29
C MET A 61 -2.55 4.55 -4.38
N LYS A 62 -3.66 3.99 -4.84
CA LYS A 62 -4.80 3.68 -3.97
C LYS A 62 -4.58 2.34 -3.27
N LYS A 63 -4.64 1.25 -4.03
CA LYS A 63 -4.29 -0.11 -3.59
C LYS A 63 -2.78 -0.32 -3.65
N ILE A 64 -2.24 -1.04 -2.67
CA ILE A 64 -0.82 -1.42 -2.65
C ILE A 64 -0.50 -2.38 -3.79
N ASP A 65 0.48 -2.00 -4.61
CA ASP A 65 1.19 -2.89 -5.54
C ASP A 65 2.58 -3.19 -4.95
N ILE A 66 2.76 -4.42 -4.47
CA ILE A 66 3.99 -4.84 -3.81
C ILE A 66 5.17 -4.79 -4.77
N ALA A 67 5.00 -5.23 -6.01
CA ALA A 67 6.08 -5.31 -6.99
C ALA A 67 6.56 -3.91 -7.40
N GLU A 68 5.62 -2.97 -7.55
CA GLU A 68 5.97 -1.59 -7.90
C GLU A 68 6.68 -0.87 -6.74
N LEU A 69 6.25 -1.11 -5.49
CA LEU A 69 6.95 -0.59 -4.32
C LEU A 69 8.36 -1.19 -4.16
N GLU A 70 8.54 -2.48 -4.44
CA GLU A 70 9.86 -3.12 -4.45
C GLU A 70 10.79 -2.52 -5.51
N LYS A 71 10.28 -2.27 -6.72
CA LYS A 71 11.06 -1.59 -7.77
C LYS A 71 11.46 -0.20 -7.30
N ALA A 72 10.51 0.61 -6.82
CA ALA A 72 10.79 1.96 -6.34
C ALA A 72 11.81 1.98 -5.19
N PHE A 73 11.74 0.98 -4.31
CA PHE A 73 12.68 0.81 -3.22
C PHE A 73 14.10 0.46 -3.72
N ALA A 74 14.20 -0.48 -4.65
CA ALA A 74 15.46 -1.03 -5.15
C ALA A 74 16.20 -0.16 -6.17
N HIS A 75 15.51 0.69 -6.94
CA HIS A 75 16.13 1.60 -7.90
C HIS A 75 17.14 2.54 -7.20
N GLU A 76 18.31 2.81 -7.80
CA GLU A 76 19.26 3.82 -7.30
C GLU A 76 18.86 5.24 -7.73
#